data_AF-A0A935HHV3-F1
#
_entry.id   AF-A0A935HHV3-F1
#
_cell.length_a   1.000
_cell.length_b   1.000
_cell.length_c   1.000
_cell.angle_alpha   90.00
_cell.angle_beta   90.00
_cell.angle_gamma   90.00
#
_symmetry.space_group_name_H-M   'P 1'
#
loop_
_entity.id
_entity.type
_entity.pdbx_description
1 polymer ?
#
loop_
_entity_poly.entity_id
_entity_poly.type
_entity_poly.pdbx_seq_one_letter_code
_entity_poly.pdbx_strand_id
1 'polypeptide(L)' 'MKIYLVTPVRNILYGVTRKHIFRIAKNHFEVQERDISLDELYKAKDVFISSTTKKILPIIEIDENIIDGTWKSYSAPF' A
#
# COMPACT_ATOMS: atom_id res chain seq x y z
N MET A 1 -5.00 -12.54 14.22
CA MET A 1 -5.34 -11.44 13.29
C MET A 1 -4.56 -11.68 12.00
N LYS A 2 -5.22 -11.74 10.84
CA LYS A 2 -4.56 -12.04 9.56
C LYS A 2 -4.17 -10.72 8.89
N ILE A 3 -2.90 -10.56 8.54
CA ILE A 3 -2.40 -9.34 7.89
C ILE A 3 -2.50 -9.56 6.38
N TYR A 4 -3.21 -8.66 5.70
CA TYR A 4 -3.45 -8.75 4.26
C TYR A 4 -2.91 -7.51 3.55
N LEU A 5 -2.44 -7.71 2.32
CA LEU A 5 -2.01 -6.65 1.40
C LEU A 5 -3.03 -6.57 0.26
N VAL A 6 -3.71 -5.43 0.14
CA VAL A 6 -4.71 -5.20 -0.93
C VAL A 6 -4.16 -4.22 -1.96
N THR A 7 -4.48 -4.46 -3.22
CA THR A 7 -4.28 -3.47 -4.29
C THR A 7 -5.40 -3.58 -5.31
N PRO A 8 -5.84 -2.46 -5.91
CA PRO A 8 -6.85 -2.47 -6.97
C PRO A 8 -6.45 -3.36 -8.15
N VAL A 9 -7.47 -3.84 -8.87
CA VAL A 9 -7.31 -4.74 -10.04
C VAL A 9 -7.99 -4.21 -11.30
N ARG A 10 -8.85 -3.19 -11.18
CA ARG A 10 -9.59 -2.60 -12.31
C ARG A 10 -9.10 -1.18 -12.58
N ASN A 11 -9.18 -0.76 -13.85
CA ASN A 11 -8.85 0.60 -14.30
C ASN A 11 -7.45 1.09 -13.88
N ILE A 12 -6.46 0.18 -13.84
CA ILE A 12 -5.09 0.46 -13.45
C ILE A 12 -4.08 -0.09 -14.46
N LEU A 13 -2.86 0.44 -14.41
CA LEU A 13 -1.71 -0.16 -15.08
C LEU A 13 -1.10 -1.26 -14.21
N TYR A 14 -0.89 -2.44 -14.81
CA TYR A 14 -0.24 -3.57 -14.16
C TYR A 14 1.29 -3.38 -14.11
N GLY A 15 1.75 -2.56 -13.16
CA GLY A 15 3.16 -2.18 -13.05
C GLY A 15 4.10 -3.36 -12.75
N VAL A 16 5.31 -3.33 -13.35
CA VAL A 16 6.37 -4.32 -13.11
C VAL A 16 6.78 -4.34 -11.63
N THR A 17 6.93 -3.17 -10.99
CA THR A 17 7.22 -3.08 -9.54
C THR A 17 6.16 -3.78 -8.69
N ARG A 18 4.86 -3.59 -8.99
CA ARG A 18 3.75 -4.30 -8.32
C ARG A 18 3.89 -5.81 -8.43
N LYS A 19 4.25 -6.34 -9.62
CA LYS A 19 4.51 -7.78 -9.83
C LYS A 19 5.63 -8.30 -8.93
N HIS A 20 6.72 -7.54 -8.76
CA HIS A 20 7.81 -7.93 -7.87
C HIS A 20 7.40 -7.87 -6.39
N ILE A 21 6.67 -6.83 -5.98
CA ILE A 21 6.10 -6.71 -4.63
C ILE A 21 5.24 -7.93 -4.32
N PHE A 22 4.36 -8.33 -5.23
CA PHE A 22 3.50 -9.50 -5.08
C PHE A 22 4.28 -10.79 -4.86
N ARG A 23 5.33 -11.01 -5.66
CA ARG A 23 6.18 -12.21 -5.53
C ARG A 23 6.79 -12.34 -4.13
N ILE A 24 7.15 -11.21 -3.51
CA ILE A 24 7.75 -11.17 -2.18
C ILE A 24 6.65 -11.25 -1.11
N ALA A 25 5.61 -10.43 -1.24
CA ALA A 25 4.56 -10.27 -0.25
C ALA A 25 3.75 -11.56 -0.01
N LYS A 26 3.56 -12.41 -1.02
CA LYS A 26 2.85 -13.69 -0.88
C LYS A 26 3.46 -14.64 0.16
N ASN A 27 4.73 -14.46 0.52
CA ASN A 27 5.38 -15.26 1.57
C ASN A 27 5.10 -14.75 2.99
N HIS A 28 4.56 -13.54 3.13
CA HIS A 28 4.40 -12.84 4.42
C HIS A 28 2.96 -12.37 4.68
N PHE A 29 2.18 -12.15 3.63
CA PHE A 29 0.83 -11.56 3.68
C PHE A 29 -0.14 -12.35 2.81
N GLU A 30 -1.41 -12.30 3.19
CA GLU A 30 -2.49 -12.65 2.27
C GLU A 30 -2.65 -11.52 1.24
N VAL A 31 -2.21 -11.75 0.01
CA VAL A 31 -2.29 -10.75 -1.06
C VAL A 31 -3.65 -10.84 -1.76
N GLN A 32 -4.40 -9.74 -1.76
CA GLN A 32 -5.73 -9.63 -2.36
C GLN A 32 -5.72 -8.63 -3.52
N GLU A 33 -6.23 -9.06 -4.67
CA GLU A 33 -6.49 -8.20 -5.84
C GLU A 33 -7.99 -7.90 -5.90
N ARG A 34 -8.39 -6.72 -5.42
CA ARG A 34 -9.79 -6.28 -5.42
C ARG A 34 -9.88 -4.76 -5.32
N ASP A 35 -11.05 -4.24 -5.64
CA ASP A 35 -11.37 -2.84 -5.39
C ASP A 35 -11.32 -2.54 -3.88
N ILE A 36 -10.87 -1.33 -3.54
CA ILE A 36 -10.69 -0.84 -2.17
C ILE A 36 -11.62 0.35 -1.99
N SER A 37 -12.44 0.34 -0.94
CA SER A 37 -13.27 1.49 -0.60
C SER A 37 -12.42 2.58 0.08
N LEU A 38 -12.84 3.85 0.00
CA LEU A 38 -12.17 4.94 0.71
C LEU A 38 -12.16 4.71 2.23
N ASP A 39 -13.26 4.21 2.80
CA ASP A 39 -13.35 3.90 4.23
C ASP A 39 -12.30 2.85 4.67
N GLU A 40 -12.11 1.81 3.87
CA GLU A 40 -11.05 0.82 4.12
C GLU A 40 -9.65 1.44 3.99
N LEU A 41 -9.46 2.29 2.98
CA LEU A 41 -8.17 2.96 2.74
C LEU A 41 -7.79 3.88 3.92
N TYR A 42 -8.74 4.65 4.45
CA TYR A 42 -8.51 5.53 5.62
C TYR A 42 -8.28 4.75 6.92
N LYS A 43 -8.84 3.53 7.03
CA LYS A 43 -8.64 2.65 8.20
C LYS A 43 -7.45 1.71 8.06
N ALA A 44 -6.74 1.74 6.93
CA ALA A 44 -5.60 0.89 6.71
C ALA A 44 -4.50 1.19 7.73
N LYS A 45 -3.87 0.13 8.26
CA LYS A 45 -2.74 0.30 9.18
C LYS A 45 -1.60 1.08 8.50
N ASP A 46 -1.35 0.80 7.23
CA ASP A 46 -0.17 1.24 6.50
C ASP A 46 -0.53 1.34 5.01
N VAL A 47 -0.18 2.46 4.36
CA VAL A 47 -0.43 2.69 2.93
C VAL A 47 0.87 3.08 2.23
N PHE A 48 1.05 2.62 0.99
CA PHE A 48 2.19 3.00 0.17
C PHE A 48 1.80 3.05 -1.32
N ILE A 49 2.56 3.82 -2.10
CA ILE A 49 2.53 3.77 -3.57
C ILE A 49 3.80 3.12 -4.09
N SER A 50 3.74 2.58 -5.32
CA SER A 50 4.94 2.06 -5.97
C SER A 50 5.06 2.48 -7.43
N SER A 51 6.30 2.70 -7.88
CA SER A 51 6.62 2.96 -9.28
C SER A 51 8.06 2.53 -9.60
N THR A 52 8.40 2.43 -10.88
CA THR A 52 9.77 2.09 -11.29
C THR A 52 10.79 3.12 -10.80
N THR A 53 10.43 4.41 -10.82
CA THR A 53 11.33 5.52 -10.45
C THR A 53 11.33 5.78 -8.95
N LYS A 54 10.20 5.62 -8.26
CA LYS A 54 10.04 5.93 -6.83
C LYS A 54 10.11 4.69 -5.93
N LYS A 55 10.23 3.48 -6.50
CA LYS A 55 10.23 2.19 -5.78
C LYS A 55 8.98 2.01 -4.93
N ILE A 56 9.10 2.08 -3.60
CA ILE A 56 8.00 2.05 -2.63
C ILE A 56 8.09 3.34 -1.84
N LEU A 57 7.00 4.09 -1.78
CA LEU A 57 6.91 5.30 -0.96
C LEU A 57 5.76 5.18 0.04
N PRO A 58 6.02 5.42 1.33
CA PRO A 58 4.97 5.45 2.33
C PRO A 58 4.01 6.62 2.09
N ILE A 59 2.75 6.41 2.44
CA ILE A 59 1.71 7.45 2.51
C ILE A 59 1.31 7.60 3.97
N ILE A 60 1.51 8.80 4.52
CA ILE A 60 1.23 9.12 5.93
C ILE A 60 -0.04 9.95 6.11
N GLU A 61 -0.61 10.46 5.03
CA GLU A 61 -1.79 11.29 5.03
C GLU A 61 -2.52 11.12 3.69
N ILE A 62 -3.84 11.00 3.75
CA ILE A 62 -4.74 10.96 2.59
C ILE A 62 -5.87 11.94 2.86
N ASP A 63 -5.98 12.97 2.03
CA ASP A 63 -6.85 14.13 2.28
C ASP A 63 -6.54 14.76 3.64
N GLU A 64 -7.50 14.81 4.57
CA GLU A 64 -7.32 15.31 5.95
C GLU A 64 -7.14 14.17 6.97
N ASN A 65 -6.98 12.91 6.50
CA ASN A 65 -6.86 11.73 7.36
C ASN A 65 -5.40 11.28 7.48
N ILE A 66 -4.85 11.38 8.69
CA ILE A 66 -3.51 10.87 9.01
C ILE A 66 -3.54 9.34 9.09
N ILE A 67 -2.63 8.69 8.36
CA ILE A 67 -2.36 7.27 8.46
C ILE A 67 -1.31 7.07 9.56
N ASP A 68 -1.74 6.76 10.78
CA ASP A 68 -0.89 6.60 11.97
C ASP A 68 -0.19 5.23 12.04
N GLY A 69 0.27 4.77 10.88
CA GLY A 69 0.88 3.47 10.66
C GLY A 69 2.33 3.36 11.10
N THR A 70 2.90 2.19 10.88
CA THR A 70 4.33 1.95 11.04
C THR A 70 5.14 2.85 10.10
N TRP A 71 4.62 3.19 8.93
CA TRP A 71 5.29 4.09 7.99
C TRP A 71 5.55 5.50 8.51
N LYS A 72 4.76 6.01 9.45
CA LYS A 72 4.93 7.35 10.02
C LYS A 72 6.27 7.52 10.75
N SER A 73 6.84 6.45 11.32
CA SER A 73 8.19 6.50 11.90
C SER A 73 9.30 6.49 10.86
N TYR A 74 9.02 6.05 9.62
CA TYR A 74 9.97 6.01 8.51
C TYR A 74 9.89 7.25 7.61
N SER A 75 8.88 8.11 7.79
CA SER A 75 8.67 9.34 7.03
C SER A 75 9.32 10.56 7.68
N ALA A 76 10.45 10.38 8.39
CA ALA A 76 11.18 11.49 9.01
C ALA A 76 11.41 12.62 7.99
N PRO A 77 11.31 13.90 8.42
CA PRO A 77 11.41 15.03 7.51
C PRO A 77 12.81 15.03 6.91
N PHE A 78 12.88 14.95 5.58
CA PHE A 78 13.93 15.67 4.89
C PHE A 78 13.57 17.15 4.92
#